data_AF-A0A260BN77-F1
#
_entry.id   AF-A0A260BN77-F1
#
_cell.length_a   1.000
_cell.length_b   1.000
_cell.length_c   1.000
_cell.angle_alpha   90.00
_cell.angle_beta   90.00
_cell.angle_gamma   90.00
#
_symmetry.space_group_name_H-M   'P 1'
#
loop_
_entity.id
_entity.type
_entity.pdbx_description
1 polymer ?
#
loop_
_entity_poly.entity_id
_entity_poly.type
_entity_poly.pdbx_seq_one_letter_code
_entity_poly.pdbx_strand_id
1 'polypeptide(L)'
;MLLRLHAWLHQLRYLTRSLIAGTSIAGLGLAAILLVANKDNILKWDLTQPQGVLIAGLISGPFLIAAAYLAFHGQKEMRQEERRKFDEQMKFERRKFTETLAEQRYLSDQQILRALDQQKAQLDAEWGQHQDLLQQQRNQHRSQMSQLKKSLKATKAIERRRLLSTAEIEEKKHRRQVVFTTIGDAMKSLVDIRATFVAINKAIDDDKRISEEAESFGMEVGPEEELKALARCTEASDQVTASASMLLLIELEDSYEALMAVVQYVGTRAIHHRGEPMKFADIHEFGIIWTAAINSLRGKYKQA
;
A
#
# COMPACT_ATOMS: atom_id res chain seq x y z
N MET A 1 18.87 -28.64 46.45
CA MET A 1 19.77 -29.74 46.91
C MET A 1 20.62 -29.34 48.12
N LEU A 2 21.13 -28.11 48.19
CA LEU A 2 21.95 -27.60 49.32
C LEU A 2 21.24 -27.56 50.70
N LEU A 3 19.91 -27.35 50.73
CA LEU A 3 19.16 -27.31 52.00
C LEU A 3 18.98 -28.68 52.69
N ARG A 4 19.12 -29.80 51.97
CA ARG A 4 19.02 -31.15 52.56
C ARG A 4 20.31 -31.60 53.24
N LEU A 5 21.46 -31.06 52.82
CA LEU A 5 22.76 -31.41 53.41
C LEU A 5 22.95 -30.80 54.80
N HIS A 6 22.37 -29.61 55.04
CA HIS A 6 22.50 -28.92 56.32
C HIS A 6 21.69 -29.57 57.45
N ALA A 7 20.52 -30.13 57.12
CA ALA A 7 19.67 -30.85 58.08
C ALA A 7 20.32 -32.16 58.56
N TRP A 8 21.04 -32.86 57.68
CA TRP A 8 21.70 -34.13 57.99
C TRP A 8 22.89 -33.96 58.94
N LEU A 9 23.67 -32.88 58.79
CA LEU A 9 24.82 -32.58 59.66
C LEU A 9 24.40 -32.25 61.12
N HIS A 10 23.21 -31.71 61.34
CA HIS A 10 22.70 -31.42 62.68
C HIS A 10 22.26 -32.67 63.44
N GLN A 11 21.75 -33.69 62.74
CA GLN A 11 21.37 -34.97 63.34
C GLN A 11 22.58 -35.78 63.83
N LEU A 12 23.71 -35.71 63.12
CA LEU A 12 24.94 -36.44 63.48
C LEU A 12 25.62 -35.90 64.76
N ARG A 13 25.51 -34.60 65.05
CA ARG A 13 26.04 -33.99 66.29
C ARG A 13 25.25 -34.36 67.54
N TYR A 14 23.99 -34.77 67.40
CA TYR A 14 23.15 -35.12 68.55
C TYR A 14 23.43 -36.54 69.06
N LEU A 15 23.80 -37.46 68.16
CA LEU A 15 24.09 -38.86 68.48
C LEU A 15 25.43 -39.05 69.21
N THR A 16 26.42 -38.18 68.98
CA THR A 16 27.73 -38.29 69.64
C THR A 16 27.73 -37.80 71.09
N ARG A 17 26.78 -36.93 71.48
CA ARG A 17 26.66 -36.44 72.86
C ARG A 17 25.93 -37.40 73.79
N SER A 18 25.06 -38.27 73.29
CA SER A 18 24.34 -39.24 74.13
C SER A 18 25.20 -40.45 74.55
N LEU A 19 26.31 -40.73 73.85
CA LEU A 19 27.16 -41.89 74.14
C LEU A 19 28.17 -41.65 75.29
N ILE A 20 28.48 -40.38 75.60
CA ILE A 20 29.47 -40.02 76.64
C ILE A 20 28.83 -39.98 78.05
N ALA A 21 27.51 -39.88 78.16
CA ALA A 21 26.81 -39.81 79.45
C ALA A 21 26.52 -41.19 80.08
N GLY A 22 26.70 -42.29 79.35
CA GLY A 22 26.31 -43.64 79.79
C GLY A 22 27.35 -44.39 80.65
N THR A 23 28.62 -43.97 80.64
CA THR A 23 29.72 -44.71 81.29
C THR A 23 30.05 -44.25 82.71
N SER A 24 29.45 -43.16 83.20
CA SER A 24 29.81 -42.54 84.48
C SER A 24 29.17 -43.19 85.73
N ILE A 25 28.15 -44.03 85.57
CA ILE A 25 27.41 -44.61 86.71
C ILE A 25 28.06 -45.90 87.23
N ALA A 26 28.78 -46.66 86.40
CA ALA A 26 29.51 -47.85 86.84
C ALA A 26 30.80 -47.54 87.63
N GLY A 27 31.39 -46.35 87.45
CA GLY A 27 32.61 -45.93 88.14
C GLY A 27 32.42 -45.53 89.60
N LEU A 28 31.23 -45.05 89.98
CA LEU A 28 30.96 -44.55 91.34
C LEU A 28 30.71 -45.67 92.36
N GLY A 29 30.24 -46.85 91.94
CA GLY A 29 30.04 -47.99 92.84
C GLY A 29 31.35 -48.67 93.28
N LEU A 30 32.38 -48.66 92.43
CA LEU A 30 33.66 -49.32 92.69
C LEU A 30 34.59 -48.46 93.57
N ALA A 31 34.47 -47.12 93.49
CA ALA A 31 35.22 -46.18 94.31
C ALA A 31 34.81 -46.18 95.80
N ALA A 32 33.53 -46.44 96.10
CA ALA A 32 33.02 -46.49 97.48
C ALA A 32 33.50 -47.74 98.25
N ILE A 33 33.75 -48.86 97.56
CA ILE A 33 34.28 -50.09 98.17
C ILE A 33 35.78 -49.95 98.47
N LEU A 34 36.54 -49.28 97.59
CA LEU A 34 37.98 -49.07 97.78
C LEU A 34 38.31 -48.04 98.88
N LEU A 35 37.42 -47.08 99.16
CA LEU A 35 37.62 -46.07 100.21
C LEU A 35 37.46 -46.62 101.63
N VAL A 36 36.83 -47.79 101.81
CA VAL A 36 36.70 -48.47 103.12
C VAL A 36 37.89 -49.40 103.41
N ALA A 37 38.67 -49.78 102.39
CA ALA A 37 39.71 -50.81 102.52
C ALA A 37 41.15 -50.29 102.73
N ASN A 38 41.41 -48.97 102.72
CA ASN A 38 42.78 -48.45 102.74
C ASN A 38 42.98 -47.27 103.71
N LYS A 39 43.10 -47.57 105.01
CA LYS A 39 43.91 -46.78 105.95
C LYS A 39 44.16 -47.55 107.25
N ASP A 40 45.42 -47.67 107.58
CA ASP A 40 45.98 -48.43 108.69
C ASP A 40 45.42 -48.03 110.08
N ASN A 41 45.30 -49.03 110.96
CA ASN A 41 44.91 -49.02 112.39
C ASN A 41 43.49 -49.49 112.75
N ILE A 42 43.21 -50.79 112.54
CA ILE A 42 42.13 -51.50 113.28
C ILE A 42 42.68 -52.80 113.90
N LEU A 43 43.88 -52.72 114.48
CA LEU A 43 44.36 -53.66 115.50
C LEU A 43 44.17 -52.94 116.86
N LYS A 44 42.97 -53.09 117.44
CA LYS A 44 42.50 -52.73 118.81
C LYS A 44 41.01 -52.30 118.87
N TRP A 45 40.18 -52.72 117.91
CA TRP A 45 38.73 -52.59 118.09
C TRP A 45 38.16 -53.85 118.75
N ASP A 46 37.67 -53.61 119.96
CA ASP A 46 36.92 -54.52 120.81
C ASP A 46 35.76 -55.15 120.04
N LEU A 47 35.64 -56.48 120.13
CA LEU A 47 34.80 -57.33 119.27
C LEU A 47 33.31 -57.32 119.67
N THR A 48 32.78 -56.19 120.13
CA THR A 48 31.40 -56.06 120.65
C THR A 48 30.50 -55.09 119.87
N GLN A 49 30.96 -54.44 118.80
CA GLN A 49 30.14 -53.45 118.05
C GLN A 49 29.90 -53.59 116.52
N PRO A 50 30.22 -54.67 115.79
CA PRO A 50 29.90 -54.77 114.35
C PRO A 50 28.38 -54.85 114.06
N GLN A 51 27.54 -55.12 115.07
CA GLN A 51 26.08 -55.13 114.93
C GLN A 51 25.49 -53.71 114.78
N GLY A 52 26.12 -52.68 115.36
CA GLY A 52 25.62 -51.31 115.34
C GLY A 52 25.69 -50.65 113.95
N VAL A 53 26.74 -50.93 113.18
CA VAL A 53 26.92 -50.39 111.82
C VAL A 53 25.95 -51.05 110.82
N LEU A 54 25.68 -52.34 110.98
CA LEU A 54 24.67 -53.04 110.19
C LEU A 54 23.25 -52.54 110.51
N ILE A 55 22.90 -52.32 111.78
CA ILE A 55 21.61 -51.74 112.16
C ILE A 55 21.48 -50.29 111.70
N ALA A 56 22.54 -49.48 111.82
CA ALA A 56 22.55 -48.11 111.33
C ALA A 56 22.40 -48.04 109.80
N GLY A 57 23.00 -48.97 109.05
CA GLY A 57 22.82 -49.10 107.60
C GLY A 57 21.40 -49.53 107.21
N LEU A 58 20.79 -50.45 107.98
CA LEU A 58 19.45 -50.97 107.72
C LEU A 58 18.35 -49.95 108.05
N ILE A 59 18.59 -49.08 109.05
CA ILE A 59 17.67 -47.99 109.42
C ILE A 59 17.86 -46.77 108.50
N SER A 60 19.09 -46.43 108.08
CA SER A 60 19.34 -45.22 107.28
C SER A 60 19.16 -45.38 105.76
N GLY A 61 19.29 -46.60 105.21
CA GLY A 61 19.09 -46.88 103.78
C GLY A 61 17.72 -46.45 103.22
N PRO A 62 16.59 -46.78 103.89
CA PRO A 62 15.26 -46.38 103.44
C PRO A 62 15.04 -44.86 103.40
N PHE A 63 15.60 -44.11 104.36
CA PHE A 63 15.45 -42.65 104.42
C PHE A 63 16.22 -41.94 103.30
N LEU A 64 17.40 -42.43 102.92
CA LEU A 64 18.16 -41.90 101.78
C LEU A 64 17.42 -42.13 100.45
N ILE A 65 16.79 -43.30 100.28
CA ILE A 65 15.97 -43.60 99.10
C ILE A 65 14.74 -42.70 99.05
N ALA A 66 14.07 -42.47 100.19
CA ALA A 66 12.92 -41.57 100.27
C ALA A 66 13.29 -40.10 99.98
N ALA A 67 14.43 -39.62 100.48
CA ALA A 67 14.92 -38.26 100.20
C ALA A 67 15.30 -38.08 98.72
N ALA A 68 15.98 -39.07 98.12
CA ALA A 68 16.27 -39.07 96.69
C ALA A 68 14.98 -39.10 95.85
N TYR A 69 13.98 -39.88 96.27
CA TYR A 69 12.67 -39.94 95.62
C TYR A 69 11.93 -38.59 95.66
N LEU A 70 11.90 -37.92 96.82
CA LEU A 70 11.31 -36.58 96.98
C LEU A 70 12.03 -35.52 96.15
N ALA A 71 13.37 -35.50 96.15
CA ALA A 71 14.13 -34.55 95.35
C ALA A 71 13.93 -34.78 93.83
N PHE A 72 13.84 -36.04 93.40
CA PHE A 72 13.62 -36.39 92.00
C PHE A 72 12.18 -36.10 91.55
N HIS A 73 11.18 -36.30 92.42
CA HIS A 73 9.78 -35.95 92.13
C HIS A 73 9.56 -34.44 92.12
N GLY A 74 10.11 -33.69 93.08
CA GLY A 74 10.03 -32.22 93.09
C GLY A 74 10.69 -31.59 91.86
N GLN A 75 11.84 -32.10 91.41
CA GLN A 75 12.45 -31.65 90.15
C GLN A 75 11.64 -32.06 88.90
N LYS A 76 10.93 -33.18 88.95
CA LYS A 76 10.10 -33.65 87.84
C LYS A 76 8.85 -32.78 87.69
N GLU A 77 8.23 -32.38 88.80
CA GLU A 77 7.07 -31.48 88.81
C GLU A 77 7.46 -30.07 88.35
N MET A 78 8.54 -29.49 88.89
CA MET A 78 9.06 -28.20 88.40
C MET A 78 9.38 -28.24 86.90
N ARG A 79 10.02 -29.30 86.41
CA ARG A 79 10.30 -29.46 84.97
C ARG A 79 9.04 -29.61 84.13
N GLN A 80 7.97 -30.18 84.67
CA GLN A 80 6.69 -30.27 83.97
C GLN A 80 5.99 -28.92 83.90
N GLU A 81 6.03 -28.13 84.98
CA GLU A 81 5.48 -26.76 84.97
C GLU A 81 6.27 -25.82 84.06
N GLU A 82 7.60 -25.89 84.08
CA GLU A 82 8.46 -25.12 83.16
C GLU A 82 8.18 -25.49 81.70
N ARG A 83 8.00 -26.78 81.39
CA ARG A 83 7.59 -27.23 80.05
C ARG A 83 6.23 -26.70 79.66
N ARG A 84 5.25 -26.68 80.57
CA ARG A 84 3.92 -26.10 80.31
C ARG A 84 4.00 -24.61 80.02
N LYS A 85 4.74 -23.85 80.83
CA LYS A 85 4.96 -22.40 80.61
C LYS A 85 5.68 -22.13 79.29
N PHE A 86 6.69 -22.94 78.96
CA PHE A 86 7.41 -22.86 77.70
C PHE A 86 6.52 -23.19 76.49
N ASP A 87 5.70 -24.25 76.59
CA ASP A 87 4.74 -24.61 75.55
C ASP A 87 3.67 -23.52 75.33
N GLU A 88 3.22 -22.87 76.41
CA GLU A 88 2.32 -21.72 76.33
C GLU A 88 2.97 -20.50 75.67
N GLN A 89 4.22 -20.18 76.02
CA GLN A 89 5.00 -19.13 75.35
C GLN A 89 5.21 -19.45 73.86
N MET A 90 5.58 -20.68 73.53
CA MET A 90 5.74 -21.12 72.13
C MET A 90 4.43 -21.07 71.35
N LYS A 91 3.29 -21.37 71.99
CA LYS A 91 1.97 -21.22 71.35
C LYS A 91 1.62 -19.75 71.11
N PHE A 92 1.92 -18.88 72.07
CA PHE A 92 1.69 -17.44 71.94
C PHE A 92 2.56 -16.83 70.84
N GLU A 93 3.85 -17.15 70.81
CA GLU A 93 4.77 -16.71 69.75
C GLU A 93 4.32 -17.23 68.39
N ARG A 94 3.94 -18.50 68.27
CA ARG A 94 3.41 -19.04 67.00
C ARG A 94 2.17 -18.29 66.53
N ARG A 95 1.22 -17.99 67.41
CA ARG A 95 0.02 -17.20 67.07
C ARG A 95 0.41 -15.80 66.59
N LYS A 96 1.29 -15.12 67.32
CA LYS A 96 1.80 -13.80 66.95
C LYS A 96 2.52 -13.82 65.60
N PHE A 97 3.35 -14.83 65.32
CA PHE A 97 4.01 -15.00 64.02
C PHE A 97 3.01 -15.31 62.90
N THR A 98 1.95 -16.09 63.16
CA THR A 98 0.92 -16.34 62.15
C THR A 98 0.10 -15.10 61.84
N GLU A 99 -0.20 -14.28 62.84
CA GLU A 99 -0.91 -13.00 62.67
C GLU A 99 -0.06 -11.99 61.90
N THR A 100 1.22 -11.83 62.25
CA THR A 100 2.12 -10.92 61.52
C THR A 100 2.38 -11.38 60.08
N LEU A 101 2.50 -12.68 59.84
CA LEU A 101 2.60 -13.22 58.47
C LEU A 101 1.30 -12.98 57.68
N ALA A 102 0.14 -13.09 58.31
CA ALA A 102 -1.14 -12.80 57.65
C ALA A 102 -1.27 -11.31 57.30
N GLU A 103 -0.87 -10.41 58.21
CA GLU A 103 -0.85 -8.97 57.98
C GLU A 103 0.15 -8.58 56.88
N GLN A 104 1.36 -9.15 56.88
CA GLN A 104 2.33 -8.95 55.80
C GLN A 104 1.82 -9.45 54.44
N ARG A 105 1.13 -10.59 54.40
CA ARG A 105 0.49 -11.08 53.17
C ARG A 105 -0.59 -10.13 52.69
N TYR A 106 -1.46 -9.67 53.58
CA TYR A 106 -2.51 -8.71 53.24
C TYR A 106 -1.94 -7.41 52.67
N LEU A 107 -0.89 -6.86 53.29
CA LEU A 107 -0.22 -5.65 52.81
C LEU A 107 0.47 -5.87 51.46
N SER A 108 1.12 -7.03 51.27
CA SER A 108 1.71 -7.42 49.98
C SER A 108 0.66 -7.56 48.89
N ASP A 109 -0.46 -8.22 49.17
CA ASP A 109 -1.55 -8.42 48.21
C ASP A 109 -2.18 -7.07 47.81
N GLN A 110 -2.35 -6.14 48.76
CA GLN A 110 -2.77 -4.77 48.44
C GLN A 110 -1.78 -4.03 47.54
N GLN A 111 -0.47 -4.19 47.76
CA GLN A 111 0.55 -3.58 46.90
C GLN A 111 0.52 -4.16 45.49
N ILE A 112 0.34 -5.48 45.36
CA ILE A 112 0.22 -6.17 44.07
C ILE A 112 -1.01 -5.68 43.31
N LEU A 113 -2.17 -5.57 43.97
CA LEU A 113 -3.39 -5.07 43.34
C LEU A 113 -3.24 -3.64 42.84
N ARG A 114 -2.64 -2.75 43.63
CA ARG A 114 -2.35 -1.37 43.19
C ARG A 114 -1.40 -1.32 42.00
N ALA A 115 -0.38 -2.17 41.97
CA ALA A 115 0.54 -2.26 40.85
C ALA A 115 -0.16 -2.76 39.57
N LEU A 116 -1.06 -3.74 39.70
CA LEU A 116 -1.88 -4.22 38.59
C LEU A 116 -2.83 -3.15 38.06
N ASP A 117 -3.49 -2.39 38.94
CA ASP A 117 -4.37 -1.29 38.55
C ASP A 117 -3.60 -0.19 37.81
N GLN A 118 -2.37 0.14 38.27
CA GLN A 118 -1.49 1.09 37.59
C GLN A 118 -1.05 0.60 36.21
N GLN A 119 -0.66 -0.68 36.07
CA GLN A 119 -0.31 -1.26 34.77
C GLN A 119 -1.50 -1.27 33.82
N LYS A 120 -2.70 -1.61 34.32
CA LYS A 120 -3.92 -1.59 33.51
C LYS A 120 -4.22 -0.16 33.01
N ALA A 121 -4.14 0.83 33.90
CA ALA A 121 -4.35 2.22 33.52
C ALA A 121 -3.32 2.72 32.48
N GLN A 122 -2.06 2.27 32.58
CA GLN A 122 -1.01 2.56 31.58
C GLN A 122 -1.34 1.93 30.23
N LEU A 123 -1.72 0.65 30.20
CA LEU A 123 -2.11 -0.05 28.98
C LEU A 123 -3.34 0.58 28.32
N ASP A 124 -4.34 0.97 29.09
CA ASP A 124 -5.53 1.65 28.58
C ASP A 124 -5.19 3.02 27.97
N ALA A 125 -4.24 3.75 28.58
CA ALA A 125 -3.74 5.02 28.04
C ALA A 125 -2.95 4.83 26.74
N GLU A 126 -2.07 3.83 26.67
CA GLU A 126 -1.32 3.47 25.45
C GLU A 126 -2.27 3.04 24.33
N TRP A 127 -3.29 2.24 24.64
CA TRP A 127 -4.33 1.85 23.69
C TRP A 127 -5.10 3.04 23.15
N GLY A 128 -5.46 4.01 24.00
CA GLY A 128 -6.10 5.25 23.59
C GLY A 128 -5.24 6.05 22.61
N GLN A 129 -3.97 6.27 22.96
CA GLN A 129 -3.00 6.96 22.08
C GLN A 129 -2.81 6.24 20.75
N HIS A 130 -2.75 4.92 20.75
CA HIS A 130 -2.62 4.12 19.54
C HIS A 130 -3.85 4.25 18.63
N GLN A 131 -5.06 4.26 19.20
CA GLN A 131 -6.29 4.48 18.43
C GLN A 131 -6.33 5.88 17.81
N ASP A 132 -5.94 6.91 18.56
CA ASP A 132 -5.88 8.28 18.04
C ASP A 132 -4.87 8.41 16.89
N LEU A 133 -3.69 7.78 17.02
CA LEU A 133 -2.68 7.74 15.97
C LEU A 133 -3.22 7.06 14.70
N LEU A 134 -3.88 5.91 14.84
CA LEU A 134 -4.49 5.20 13.71
C LEU A 134 -5.59 6.05 13.05
N GLN A 135 -6.38 6.76 13.83
CA GLN A 135 -7.42 7.66 13.33
C GLN A 135 -6.79 8.84 12.56
N GLN A 136 -5.71 9.42 13.08
CA GLN A 136 -4.96 10.48 12.42
C GLN A 136 -4.35 9.99 11.09
N GLN A 137 -3.72 8.82 11.07
CA GLN A 137 -3.19 8.21 9.84
C GLN A 137 -4.28 7.95 8.81
N ARG A 138 -5.43 7.41 9.24
CA ARG A 138 -6.60 7.22 8.34
C ARG A 138 -7.09 8.53 7.75
N ASN A 139 -7.15 9.58 8.56
CA ASN A 139 -7.59 10.91 8.10
C ASN A 139 -6.58 11.51 7.11
N GLN A 140 -5.28 11.39 7.36
CA GLN A 140 -4.21 11.82 6.45
C GLN A 140 -4.25 11.06 5.12
N HIS A 141 -4.41 9.72 5.16
CA HIS A 141 -4.56 8.93 3.95
C HIS A 141 -5.82 9.32 3.16
N ARG A 142 -6.95 9.56 3.83
CA ARG A 142 -8.18 10.03 3.18
C ARG A 142 -7.99 11.39 2.51
N SER A 143 -7.31 12.34 3.15
CA SER A 143 -7.05 13.66 2.57
C SER A 143 -6.10 13.57 1.38
N GLN A 144 -5.01 12.79 1.48
CA GLN A 144 -4.08 12.54 0.38
C GLN A 144 -4.79 11.90 -0.82
N MET A 145 -5.62 10.88 -0.59
CA MET A 145 -6.39 10.23 -1.66
C MET A 145 -7.42 11.18 -2.28
N SER A 146 -8.05 12.06 -1.50
CA SER A 146 -8.95 13.08 -2.02
C SER A 146 -8.23 14.07 -2.92
N GLN A 147 -7.04 14.53 -2.52
CA GLN A 147 -6.18 15.41 -3.31
C GLN A 147 -5.70 14.73 -4.61
N LEU A 148 -5.23 13.49 -4.53
CA LEU A 148 -4.82 12.70 -5.70
C LEU A 148 -5.97 12.48 -6.69
N LYS A 149 -7.18 12.19 -6.20
CA LYS A 149 -8.36 12.07 -7.07
C LYS A 149 -8.69 13.40 -7.75
N LYS A 150 -8.57 14.52 -7.04
CA LYS A 150 -8.82 15.86 -7.62
C LYS A 150 -7.76 16.22 -8.67
N SER A 151 -6.47 16.01 -8.37
CA SER A 151 -5.38 16.28 -9.32
C SER A 151 -5.48 15.39 -10.56
N LEU A 152 -5.78 14.10 -10.39
CA LEU A 152 -5.98 13.18 -11.53
C LEU A 152 -7.18 13.59 -12.40
N LYS A 153 -8.28 14.03 -11.80
CA LYS A 153 -9.43 14.56 -12.57
C LYS A 153 -9.05 15.82 -13.33
N ALA A 154 -8.27 16.72 -12.71
CA ALA A 154 -7.81 17.94 -13.35
C ALA A 154 -6.84 17.65 -14.52
N THR A 155 -5.87 16.75 -14.33
CA THR A 155 -4.93 16.37 -15.41
C THR A 155 -5.66 15.71 -16.57
N LYS A 156 -6.59 14.77 -16.30
CA LYS A 156 -7.43 14.16 -17.35
C LYS A 156 -8.26 15.21 -18.10
N ALA A 157 -8.80 16.21 -17.41
CA ALA A 157 -9.57 17.28 -18.06
C ALA A 157 -8.68 18.17 -18.96
N ILE A 158 -7.46 18.48 -18.51
CA ILE A 158 -6.47 19.24 -19.29
C ILE A 158 -6.05 18.46 -20.54
N GLU A 159 -5.72 17.18 -20.39
CA GLU A 159 -5.31 16.30 -21.48
C GLU A 159 -6.42 16.13 -22.50
N ARG A 160 -7.67 15.92 -22.06
CA ARG A 160 -8.82 15.87 -22.96
C ARG A 160 -9.00 17.16 -23.75
N ARG A 161 -8.84 18.33 -23.12
CA ARG A 161 -8.89 19.62 -23.83
C ARG A 161 -7.77 19.77 -24.85
N ARG A 162 -6.55 19.33 -24.52
CA ARG A 162 -5.42 19.32 -25.45
C ARG A 162 -5.73 18.46 -26.67
N LEU A 163 -6.18 17.22 -26.45
CA LEU A 163 -6.54 16.30 -27.53
C LEU A 163 -7.65 16.86 -28.44
N LEU A 164 -8.68 17.48 -27.86
CA LEU A 164 -9.73 18.13 -28.64
C LEU A 164 -9.17 19.31 -29.44
N SER A 165 -8.35 20.17 -28.84
CA SER A 165 -7.74 21.30 -29.54
C SER A 165 -6.82 20.86 -30.68
N THR A 166 -6.05 19.78 -30.51
CA THR A 166 -5.20 19.25 -31.59
C THR A 166 -6.04 18.64 -32.70
N ALA A 167 -7.12 17.91 -32.36
CA ALA A 167 -8.04 17.37 -33.34
C ALA A 167 -8.71 18.48 -34.16
N GLU A 168 -9.17 19.57 -33.52
CA GLU A 168 -9.74 20.73 -34.22
C GLU A 168 -8.72 21.41 -35.16
N ILE A 169 -7.45 21.48 -34.76
CA ILE A 169 -6.38 22.04 -35.60
C ILE A 169 -6.11 21.12 -36.80
N GLU A 170 -6.03 19.81 -36.58
CA GLU A 170 -5.81 18.82 -37.65
C GLU A 170 -6.98 18.78 -38.63
N GLU A 171 -8.22 18.83 -38.14
CA GLU A 171 -9.42 18.90 -38.97
C GLU A 171 -9.40 20.17 -39.83
N LYS A 172 -9.12 21.33 -39.24
CA LYS A 172 -8.99 22.60 -39.99
C LYS A 172 -7.88 22.55 -41.03
N LYS A 173 -6.73 21.93 -40.70
CA LYS A 173 -5.61 21.75 -41.63
C LYS A 173 -6.02 20.85 -42.79
N HIS A 174 -6.68 19.72 -42.51
CA HIS A 174 -7.16 18.81 -43.53
C HIS A 174 -8.20 19.49 -44.44
N ARG A 175 -9.16 20.23 -43.87
CA ARG A 175 -10.13 21.03 -44.64
C ARG A 175 -9.43 22.01 -45.58
N ARG A 176 -8.44 22.77 -45.09
CA ARG A 176 -7.66 23.69 -45.94
C ARG A 176 -6.92 22.96 -47.05
N GLN A 177 -6.34 21.80 -46.75
CA GLN A 177 -5.65 20.99 -47.74
C GLN A 177 -6.61 20.52 -48.83
N VAL A 178 -7.78 19.99 -48.47
CA VAL A 178 -8.82 19.57 -49.42
C VAL A 178 -9.26 20.73 -50.29
N VAL A 179 -9.55 21.90 -49.69
CA VAL A 179 -9.93 23.11 -50.44
C VAL A 179 -8.82 23.50 -51.43
N PHE A 180 -7.55 23.50 -50.98
CA PHE A 180 -6.41 23.84 -51.84
C PHE A 180 -6.26 22.88 -53.02
N THR A 181 -6.36 21.57 -52.77
CA THR A 181 -6.24 20.56 -53.83
C THR A 181 -7.39 20.70 -54.83
N THR A 182 -8.62 20.87 -54.36
CA THR A 182 -9.80 21.01 -55.24
C THR A 182 -9.72 22.27 -56.09
N ILE A 183 -9.28 23.40 -55.53
CA ILE A 183 -9.06 24.64 -56.30
C ILE A 183 -7.93 24.44 -57.34
N GLY A 184 -6.86 23.73 -56.97
CA GLY A 184 -5.76 23.41 -57.89
C GLY A 184 -6.22 22.56 -59.07
N ASP A 185 -7.01 21.52 -58.81
CA ASP A 185 -7.59 20.65 -59.84
C ASP A 185 -8.56 21.43 -60.73
N ALA A 186 -9.43 22.25 -60.15
CA ALA A 186 -10.34 23.13 -60.88
C ALA A 186 -9.60 24.11 -61.80
N MET A 187 -8.51 24.72 -61.33
CA MET A 187 -7.69 25.62 -62.14
C MET A 187 -7.03 24.88 -63.30
N LYS A 188 -6.55 23.66 -63.06
CA LYS A 188 -5.96 22.81 -64.11
C LYS A 188 -6.99 22.47 -65.17
N SER A 189 -8.16 21.96 -64.79
CA SER A 189 -9.25 21.67 -65.74
C SER A 189 -9.69 22.91 -66.52
N LEU A 190 -9.68 24.09 -65.89
CA LEU A 190 -10.02 25.36 -66.55
C LEU A 190 -8.97 25.81 -67.58
N VAL A 191 -7.70 25.45 -67.38
CA VAL A 191 -6.64 25.66 -68.37
C VAL A 191 -6.79 24.67 -69.52
N ASP A 192 -7.10 23.41 -69.22
CA ASP A 192 -7.27 22.35 -70.21
C ASP A 192 -8.48 22.60 -71.13
N ILE A 193 -9.62 23.04 -70.58
CA ILE A 193 -10.79 23.42 -71.39
C ILE A 193 -10.50 24.61 -72.30
N ARG A 194 -9.72 25.60 -71.83
CA ARG A 194 -9.29 26.73 -72.66
C ARG A 194 -8.37 26.26 -73.80
N ALA A 195 -7.40 25.40 -73.51
CA ALA A 195 -6.48 24.90 -74.52
C ALA A 195 -7.21 24.10 -75.61
N THR A 196 -8.15 23.24 -75.22
CA THR A 196 -8.98 22.47 -76.15
C THR A 196 -9.95 23.36 -76.93
N PHE A 197 -10.54 24.38 -76.30
CA PHE A 197 -11.39 25.35 -76.98
C PHE A 197 -10.64 26.12 -78.08
N VAL A 198 -9.42 26.60 -77.80
CA VAL A 198 -8.56 27.24 -78.81
C VAL A 198 -8.17 26.26 -79.92
N ALA A 199 -7.94 25.00 -79.58
CA ALA A 199 -7.60 23.96 -80.56
C ALA A 199 -8.76 23.65 -81.53
N ILE A 200 -10.03 23.79 -81.11
CA ILE A 200 -11.19 23.63 -82.00
C ILE A 200 -11.10 24.62 -83.17
N ASN A 201 -10.82 25.90 -82.92
CA ASN A 201 -10.75 26.88 -83.99
C ASN A 201 -9.65 26.54 -85.00
N LYS A 202 -8.48 26.11 -84.51
CA LYS A 202 -7.39 25.66 -85.37
C LYS A 202 -7.78 24.43 -86.20
N ALA A 203 -8.47 23.46 -85.58
CA ALA A 203 -8.92 22.25 -86.26
C ALA A 203 -9.95 22.56 -87.37
N ILE A 204 -10.88 23.51 -87.13
CA ILE A 204 -11.83 23.97 -88.15
C ILE A 204 -11.08 24.61 -89.34
N ASP A 205 -10.07 25.44 -89.07
CA ASP A 205 -9.28 26.07 -90.14
C ASP A 205 -8.44 25.04 -90.91
N ASP A 206 -7.85 24.05 -90.23
CA ASP A 206 -7.09 22.97 -90.85
C ASP A 206 -7.99 22.06 -91.72
N ASP A 207 -9.17 21.66 -91.21
CA ASP A 207 -10.14 20.84 -91.96
C ASP A 207 -10.66 21.59 -93.21
N LYS A 208 -10.90 22.91 -93.12
CA LYS A 208 -11.27 23.74 -94.28
C LYS A 208 -10.21 23.74 -95.35
N ARG A 209 -8.93 23.95 -94.98
CA ARG A 209 -7.82 23.92 -95.94
C ARG A 209 -7.71 22.54 -96.61
N ILE A 210 -7.82 21.47 -95.83
CA ILE A 210 -7.77 20.09 -96.35
C ILE A 210 -8.94 19.83 -97.32
N SER A 211 -10.14 20.29 -96.99
CA SER A 211 -11.32 20.17 -97.86
C SER A 211 -11.15 20.93 -99.17
N GLU A 212 -10.68 22.18 -99.13
CA GLU A 212 -10.41 22.99 -100.33
C GLU A 212 -9.34 22.35 -101.23
N GLU A 213 -8.28 21.79 -100.64
CA GLU A 213 -7.26 21.05 -101.37
C GLU A 213 -7.84 19.75 -101.97
N ALA A 214 -8.61 18.98 -101.22
CA ALA A 214 -9.20 17.71 -101.67
C ALA A 214 -10.24 17.90 -102.79
N GLU A 215 -11.04 18.96 -102.73
CA GLU A 215 -12.00 19.32 -103.78
C GLU A 215 -11.28 19.57 -105.12
N SER A 216 -10.08 20.14 -105.10
CA SER A 216 -9.27 20.34 -106.31
C SER A 216 -8.82 19.02 -106.97
N PHE A 217 -8.82 17.92 -106.21
CA PHE A 217 -8.53 16.56 -106.68
C PHE A 217 -9.79 15.67 -106.85
N GLY A 218 -11.00 16.23 -106.67
CA GLY A 218 -12.25 15.49 -106.75
C GLY A 218 -12.47 14.48 -105.63
N MET A 219 -11.82 14.67 -104.47
CA MET A 219 -11.99 13.83 -103.28
C MET A 219 -12.83 14.55 -102.23
N GLU A 220 -13.69 13.80 -101.53
CA GLU A 220 -14.47 14.31 -100.40
C GLU A 220 -13.79 13.89 -99.08
N VAL A 221 -13.47 14.85 -98.22
CA VAL A 221 -12.83 14.63 -96.92
C VAL A 221 -13.73 15.19 -95.82
N GLY A 222 -14.04 14.38 -94.81
CA GLY A 222 -14.85 14.79 -93.67
C GLY A 222 -14.05 15.55 -92.61
N PRO A 223 -14.72 16.22 -91.64
CA PRO A 223 -14.08 17.05 -90.61
C PRO A 223 -13.49 16.20 -89.48
N GLU A 224 -12.39 15.51 -89.76
CA GLU A 224 -11.77 14.55 -88.84
C GLU A 224 -11.07 15.26 -87.67
N GLU A 225 -10.34 16.35 -87.92
CA GLU A 225 -9.60 17.05 -86.87
C GLU A 225 -10.52 17.85 -85.95
N GLU A 226 -11.59 18.46 -86.49
CA GLU A 226 -12.63 19.12 -85.69
C GLU A 226 -13.28 18.12 -84.71
N LEU A 227 -13.65 16.92 -85.20
CA LEU A 227 -14.27 15.88 -84.37
C LEU A 227 -13.36 15.45 -83.22
N LYS A 228 -12.05 15.28 -83.48
CA LYS A 228 -11.06 14.97 -82.44
C LYS A 228 -10.92 16.11 -81.43
N ALA A 229 -10.92 17.36 -81.88
CA ALA A 229 -10.83 18.52 -81.00
C ALA A 229 -12.08 18.67 -80.11
N LEU A 230 -13.28 18.44 -80.67
CA LEU A 230 -14.55 18.44 -79.94
C LEU A 230 -14.61 17.34 -78.89
N ALA A 231 -14.13 16.13 -79.20
CA ALA A 231 -14.06 15.04 -78.23
C ALA A 231 -13.16 15.39 -77.03
N ARG A 232 -11.97 15.96 -77.28
CA ARG A 232 -11.07 16.44 -76.21
C ARG A 232 -11.68 17.57 -75.39
N CYS A 233 -12.43 18.47 -76.04
CA CYS A 233 -13.10 19.57 -75.37
C CYS A 233 -14.27 19.09 -74.48
N THR A 234 -14.97 18.04 -74.91
CA THR A 234 -16.00 17.37 -74.10
C THR A 234 -15.39 16.72 -72.87
N GLU A 235 -14.29 15.97 -73.03
CA GLU A 235 -13.57 15.39 -71.89
C GLU A 235 -13.08 16.46 -70.90
N ALA A 236 -12.52 17.56 -71.39
CA ALA A 236 -12.12 18.68 -70.55
C ALA A 236 -13.32 19.33 -69.83
N SER A 237 -14.48 19.42 -70.49
CA SER A 237 -15.72 19.93 -69.90
C SER A 237 -16.23 19.02 -68.77
N ASP A 238 -16.13 17.71 -68.93
CA ASP A 238 -16.49 16.74 -67.89
C ASP A 238 -15.57 16.89 -66.66
N GLN A 239 -14.27 17.09 -66.89
CA GLN A 239 -13.31 17.33 -65.80
C GLN A 239 -13.56 18.65 -65.06
N VAL A 240 -13.92 19.71 -65.78
CA VAL A 240 -14.34 20.98 -65.16
C VAL A 240 -15.61 20.77 -64.34
N THR A 241 -16.58 20.02 -64.85
CA THR A 241 -17.84 19.73 -64.15
C THR A 241 -17.61 18.92 -62.88
N ALA A 242 -16.73 17.91 -62.92
CA ALA A 242 -16.34 17.13 -61.75
C ALA A 242 -15.66 18.02 -60.70
N SER A 243 -14.71 18.85 -61.11
CA SER A 243 -14.02 19.79 -60.23
C SER A 243 -14.96 20.84 -59.64
N ALA A 244 -15.90 21.37 -60.44
CA ALA A 244 -16.93 22.30 -59.99
C ALA A 244 -17.85 21.65 -58.95
N SER A 245 -18.27 20.41 -59.17
CA SER A 245 -19.08 19.66 -58.20
C SER A 245 -18.36 19.49 -56.86
N MET A 246 -17.05 19.25 -56.88
CA MET A 246 -16.23 19.20 -55.67
C MET A 246 -16.16 20.56 -54.97
N LEU A 247 -16.08 21.68 -55.71
CA LEU A 247 -16.15 23.03 -55.15
C LEU A 247 -17.49 23.30 -54.45
N LEU A 248 -18.60 22.82 -55.01
CA LEU A 248 -19.91 22.94 -54.40
C LEU A 248 -19.99 22.18 -53.06
N LEU A 249 -19.42 20.97 -53.01
CA LEU A 249 -19.36 20.17 -51.77
C LEU A 249 -18.53 20.82 -50.65
N ILE A 250 -17.59 21.71 -50.99
CA ILE A 250 -16.79 22.48 -50.02
C ILE A 250 -17.33 23.92 -49.82
N GLU A 251 -18.59 24.17 -50.17
CA GLU A 251 -19.31 25.44 -49.95
C GLU A 251 -18.74 26.63 -50.74
N LEU A 252 -18.18 26.38 -51.93
CA LEU A 252 -17.69 27.42 -52.84
C LEU A 252 -18.63 27.60 -54.04
N GLU A 253 -19.86 28.02 -53.76
CA GLU A 253 -20.95 28.20 -54.73
C GLU A 253 -20.60 29.20 -55.84
N ASP A 254 -20.05 30.37 -55.51
CA ASP A 254 -19.63 31.38 -56.50
C ASP A 254 -18.62 30.81 -57.52
N SER A 255 -17.73 29.94 -57.05
CA SER A 255 -16.72 29.31 -57.90
C SER A 255 -17.33 28.21 -58.77
N TYR A 256 -18.28 27.45 -58.22
CA TYR A 256 -19.05 26.47 -58.97
C TYR A 256 -19.81 27.13 -60.13
N GLU A 257 -20.60 28.17 -59.85
CA GLU A 257 -21.39 28.87 -60.87
C GLU A 257 -20.52 29.43 -62.00
N ALA A 258 -19.39 30.06 -61.64
CA ALA A 258 -18.47 30.62 -62.62
C ALA A 258 -17.82 29.55 -63.50
N LEU A 259 -17.51 28.37 -62.96
CA LEU A 259 -16.99 27.24 -63.76
C LEU A 259 -18.07 26.64 -64.67
N MET A 260 -19.30 26.49 -64.17
CA MET A 260 -20.41 25.99 -64.97
C MET A 260 -20.78 26.92 -66.12
N ALA A 261 -20.63 28.24 -65.94
CA ALA A 261 -20.80 29.21 -67.02
C ALA A 261 -19.81 28.98 -68.17
N VAL A 262 -18.55 28.63 -67.86
CA VAL A 262 -17.55 28.27 -68.88
C VAL A 262 -17.95 26.99 -69.62
N VAL A 263 -18.36 25.95 -68.88
CA VAL A 263 -18.79 24.67 -69.47
C VAL A 263 -20.01 24.86 -70.36
N GLN A 264 -21.02 25.61 -69.90
CA GLN A 264 -22.22 25.90 -70.68
C GLN A 264 -21.88 26.68 -71.95
N TYR A 265 -21.03 27.70 -71.87
CA TYR A 265 -20.63 28.47 -73.02
C TYR A 265 -19.92 27.61 -74.07
N VAL A 266 -18.94 26.82 -73.64
CA VAL A 266 -18.18 25.90 -74.52
C VAL A 266 -19.10 24.86 -75.14
N GLY A 267 -19.98 24.22 -74.35
CA GLY A 267 -20.93 23.23 -74.84
C GLY A 267 -21.94 23.82 -75.82
N THR A 268 -22.48 25.01 -75.53
CA THR A 268 -23.39 25.73 -76.43
C THR A 268 -22.72 26.03 -77.76
N ARG A 269 -21.47 26.51 -77.73
CA ARG A 269 -20.70 26.81 -78.95
C ARG A 269 -20.40 25.54 -79.76
N ALA A 270 -20.02 24.45 -79.08
CA ALA A 270 -19.73 23.17 -79.71
C ALA A 270 -20.96 22.55 -80.41
N ILE A 271 -22.16 22.74 -79.86
CA ILE A 271 -23.40 22.19 -80.42
C ILE A 271 -23.99 23.09 -81.50
N HIS A 272 -24.13 24.40 -81.24
CA HIS A 272 -24.91 25.30 -82.07
C HIS A 272 -24.13 25.96 -83.21
N HIS A 273 -22.80 25.98 -83.14
CA HIS A 273 -21.94 26.68 -84.09
C HIS A 273 -20.82 25.78 -84.64
N ARG A 274 -21.11 24.49 -84.77
CA ARG A 274 -20.17 23.49 -85.29
C ARG A 274 -19.74 23.84 -86.74
N GLY A 275 -18.47 23.66 -87.06
CA GLY A 275 -17.87 23.97 -88.37
C GLY A 275 -17.70 25.48 -88.65
N GLU A 276 -18.21 26.35 -87.78
CA GLU A 276 -18.07 27.80 -87.91
C GLU A 276 -16.82 28.30 -87.16
N PRO A 277 -15.88 28.98 -87.83
CA PRO A 277 -14.73 29.60 -87.17
C PRO A 277 -15.19 30.56 -86.07
N MET A 278 -14.41 30.62 -84.99
CA MET A 278 -14.70 31.51 -83.87
C MET A 278 -14.57 32.96 -84.30
N LYS A 279 -15.64 33.72 -84.10
CA LYS A 279 -15.63 35.17 -84.35
C LYS A 279 -14.93 35.87 -83.19
N PHE A 280 -14.48 37.10 -83.43
CA PHE A 280 -13.89 37.93 -82.37
C PHE A 280 -14.84 38.09 -81.16
N ALA A 281 -16.14 38.21 -81.41
CA ALA A 281 -17.16 38.25 -80.35
C ALA A 281 -17.13 37.00 -79.47
N ASP A 282 -17.07 35.80 -80.08
CA ASP A 282 -17.04 34.52 -79.37
C ASP A 282 -15.79 34.40 -78.48
N ILE A 283 -14.63 34.87 -78.98
CA ILE A 283 -13.36 34.85 -78.25
C ILE A 283 -13.41 35.84 -77.09
N HIS A 284 -14.01 37.02 -77.30
CA HIS A 284 -14.14 38.05 -76.27
C HIS A 284 -15.07 37.59 -75.14
N GLU A 285 -16.24 37.04 -75.47
CA GLU A 285 -17.21 36.53 -74.49
C GLU A 285 -16.61 35.37 -73.68
N PHE A 286 -15.95 34.41 -74.33
CA PHE A 286 -15.21 33.36 -73.64
C PHE A 286 -14.15 33.94 -72.71
N GLY A 287 -13.41 34.97 -73.15
CA GLY A 287 -12.41 35.64 -72.34
C GLY A 287 -12.98 36.27 -71.07
N ILE A 288 -14.18 36.85 -71.15
CA ILE A 288 -14.89 37.44 -70.00
C ILE A 288 -15.27 36.33 -69.00
N ILE A 289 -15.97 35.30 -69.46
CA ILE A 289 -16.47 34.20 -68.60
C ILE A 289 -15.30 33.44 -67.97
N TRP A 290 -14.25 33.14 -68.75
CA TRP A 290 -13.04 32.48 -68.26
C TRP A 290 -12.30 33.32 -67.21
N THR A 291 -12.19 34.63 -67.44
CA THR A 291 -11.56 35.55 -66.46
C THR A 291 -12.36 35.63 -65.17
N ALA A 292 -13.71 35.62 -65.26
CA ALA A 292 -14.58 35.56 -64.10
C ALA A 292 -14.38 34.26 -63.30
N ALA A 293 -14.29 33.11 -63.96
CA ALA A 293 -14.01 31.82 -63.34
C ALA A 293 -12.63 31.76 -62.65
N ILE A 294 -11.59 32.35 -63.24
CA ILE A 294 -10.29 32.46 -62.56
C ILE A 294 -10.36 33.36 -61.34
N ASN A 295 -11.07 34.49 -61.44
CA ASN A 295 -11.18 35.43 -60.35
C ASN A 295 -12.00 34.87 -59.17
N SER A 296 -13.03 34.06 -59.42
CA SER A 296 -13.78 33.39 -58.36
C SER A 296 -12.92 32.38 -57.59
N LEU A 297 -12.09 31.61 -58.30
CA LEU A 297 -11.11 30.69 -57.69
C LEU A 297 -10.02 31.43 -56.90
N ARG A 298 -9.54 32.59 -57.37
CA ARG A 298 -8.49 33.38 -56.69
C ARG A 298 -9.01 34.18 -55.51
N GLY A 299 -10.24 34.72 -55.59
CA GLY A 299 -10.80 35.66 -54.63
C GLY A 299 -10.92 35.11 -53.22
N LYS A 300 -11.22 33.81 -53.09
CA LYS A 300 -11.39 33.13 -51.79
C LYS A 300 -10.06 32.87 -51.06
N TYR A 301 -8.92 32.95 -51.76
CA TYR A 301 -7.59 32.79 -51.14
C TYR A 301 -7.16 33.99 -50.30
N LYS A 302 -7.76 35.17 -50.51
CA LYS A 302 -7.47 36.38 -49.71
C LYS A 302 -8.19 36.42 -48.36
N GLN A 303 -9.20 35.57 -48.15
CA GLN A 303 -10.08 35.61 -46.99
C GLN A 303 -9.95 34.41 -46.03
N ALA A 304 -9.16 33.39 -46.39
CA ALA A 304 -8.91 32.16 -45.59
C ALA A 304 -7.55 32.18 -44.85
#